data_AF-A0A0P9D014-F1
#
_entry.id   AF-A0A0P9D014-F1
#
_cell.length_a   1.000
_cell.length_b   1.000
_cell.length_c   1.000
_cell.angle_alpha   90.00
_cell.angle_beta   90.00
_cell.angle_gamma   90.00
#
_symmetry.space_group_name_H-M   'P 1'
#
loop_
_entity.id
_entity.type
_entity.pdbx_description
1 polymer ?
#
loop_
_entity_poly.entity_id
_entity_poly.type
_entity_poly.pdbx_seq_one_letter_code
_entity_poly.pdbx_strand_id
1 'polypeptide(L)'
;MTDNVSQDFVFGTLATDALRLAQLRAASAGVAHNHEIIPPDPRAGQAVEVRVSLGPQVAAEHVTCYYTTDGRDPAGARGVASTGVALELTRTGSTWDTLLWGYREIWSGSIPPQPEQTLVRYRLEAWSEQSSTWAAEIAGVAGGERPPGVAELDAEMFADWGLWPVRRAGSYAYHVDDERVPAWLRDAVIYQIFIDRFATTGGQPFHAPDTPGGLYGGTLRGVCEQLDYIASLG
;
A
#
# COMPACT_ATOMS: atom_id res chain seq x y z
N MET A 1 -34.68 -15.48 8.63
CA MET A 1 -33.96 -14.36 8.03
C MET A 1 -32.53 -14.81 7.84
N THR A 2 -32.20 -15.26 6.64
CA THR A 2 -30.82 -15.60 6.26
C THR A 2 -30.12 -14.28 5.96
N ASP A 3 -29.23 -13.86 6.87
CA ASP A 3 -28.22 -12.84 6.60
C ASP A 3 -27.28 -13.38 5.52
N ASN A 4 -27.71 -13.27 4.27
CA ASN A 4 -26.82 -13.37 3.12
C ASN A 4 -26.40 -11.95 2.79
N VAL A 5 -25.65 -11.34 3.73
CA VAL A 5 -24.87 -10.15 3.42
C VAL A 5 -23.82 -10.65 2.44
N SER A 6 -23.96 -10.25 1.17
CA SER A 6 -22.91 -10.41 0.16
C SER A 6 -21.58 -10.09 0.82
N GLN A 7 -20.59 -10.99 0.73
CA GLN A 7 -19.23 -10.64 1.13
C GLN A 7 -18.89 -9.33 0.42
N ASP A 8 -18.72 -8.27 1.20
CA ASP A 8 -18.67 -6.91 0.69
C ASP A 8 -17.32 -6.72 0.01
N PHE A 9 -17.25 -7.13 -1.26
CA PHE A 9 -16.04 -7.13 -2.09
C PHE A 9 -15.44 -5.72 -2.19
N VAL A 10 -16.27 -4.69 -2.02
CA VAL A 10 -15.87 -3.28 -2.04
C VAL A 10 -14.88 -2.94 -0.93
N PHE A 11 -15.06 -3.51 0.27
CA PHE A 11 -14.20 -3.21 1.42
C PHE A 11 -13.26 -4.35 1.81
N GLY A 12 -13.48 -5.57 1.30
CA GLY A 12 -12.55 -6.71 1.42
C GLY A 12 -12.06 -6.92 2.86
N THR A 13 -10.76 -6.75 3.09
CA THR A 13 -10.08 -6.90 4.39
C THR A 13 -10.44 -5.83 5.44
N LEU A 14 -11.20 -4.82 5.05
CA LEU A 14 -11.64 -3.74 5.92
C LEU A 14 -13.13 -3.84 6.25
N ALA A 15 -13.80 -4.95 5.90
CA ALA A 15 -15.24 -5.11 6.12
C ALA A 15 -15.62 -5.24 7.61
N THR A 16 -14.78 -5.87 8.43
CA THR A 16 -15.05 -6.10 9.86
C THR A 16 -13.90 -5.62 10.74
N ASP A 17 -14.18 -5.34 12.01
CA ASP A 17 -13.15 -4.92 12.98
C ASP A 17 -12.07 -6.00 13.17
N ALA A 18 -12.45 -7.27 13.14
CA ALA A 18 -11.50 -8.38 13.24
C ALA A 18 -10.53 -8.40 12.05
N LEU A 19 -11.03 -8.18 10.83
CA LEU A 19 -10.19 -8.12 9.63
C LEU A 19 -9.28 -6.88 9.62
N ARG A 20 -9.81 -5.71 10.01
CA ARG A 20 -9.02 -4.47 10.16
C ARG A 20 -7.90 -4.64 11.19
N LEU A 21 -8.24 -5.19 12.35
CA LEU A 21 -7.28 -5.41 13.43
C LEU A 21 -6.20 -6.42 13.03
N ALA A 22 -6.59 -7.51 12.35
CA ALA A 22 -5.63 -8.48 11.81
C ALA A 22 -4.68 -7.83 10.80
N GLN A 23 -5.21 -7.01 9.87
CA GLN A 23 -4.41 -6.28 8.90
C GLN A 23 -3.42 -5.31 9.57
N LEU A 24 -3.88 -4.51 10.54
CA LEU A 24 -3.02 -3.54 11.26
C LEU A 24 -1.92 -4.23 12.07
N ARG A 25 -2.24 -5.33 12.77
CA ARG A 25 -1.25 -6.11 13.52
C ARG A 25 -0.24 -6.75 12.59
N ALA A 26 -0.69 -7.40 11.52
CA ALA A 26 0.19 -8.09 10.57
C ALA A 26 1.14 -7.11 9.85
N ALA A 27 0.64 -5.95 9.45
CA ALA A 27 1.44 -4.90 8.83
C ALA A 27 2.55 -4.41 9.78
N SER A 28 2.27 -4.33 11.09
CA SER A 28 3.23 -3.82 12.08
C SER A 28 4.20 -4.89 12.60
N ALA A 29 3.86 -6.18 12.47
CA ALA A 29 4.62 -7.29 13.04
C ALA A 29 5.85 -7.70 12.24
N GLY A 30 5.87 -7.43 10.94
CA GLY A 30 6.96 -7.80 10.04
C GLY A 30 7.98 -6.69 9.80
N VAL A 31 8.70 -6.81 8.69
CA VAL A 31 9.52 -5.73 8.13
C VAL A 31 8.62 -4.84 7.28
N ALA A 32 8.36 -3.61 7.71
CA ALA A 32 7.35 -2.73 7.13
C ALA A 32 7.95 -1.38 6.69
N HIS A 33 7.78 -1.06 5.41
CA HIS A 33 8.29 0.17 4.78
C HIS A 33 7.20 1.22 4.53
N ASN A 34 5.97 0.79 4.17
CA ASN A 34 4.83 1.68 3.89
C ASN A 34 5.10 2.81 2.87
N HIS A 35 6.02 2.59 1.92
CA HIS A 35 6.46 3.61 0.97
C HIS A 35 7.01 4.88 1.64
N GLU A 36 7.52 4.79 2.88
CA GLU A 36 8.00 5.94 3.65
C GLU A 36 9.41 6.36 3.19
N ILE A 37 9.44 7.33 2.29
CA ILE A 37 10.66 8.01 1.83
C ILE A 37 10.61 9.51 2.10
N ILE A 38 11.78 10.13 2.29
CA ILE A 38 11.90 11.58 2.53
C ILE A 38 12.97 12.15 1.58
N PRO A 39 12.63 13.13 0.72
CA PRO A 39 11.29 13.64 0.47
C PRO A 39 10.39 12.60 -0.26
N PRO A 40 9.05 12.71 -0.14
CA PRO A 40 8.11 11.79 -0.79
C PRO A 40 8.08 11.92 -2.33
N ASP A 41 8.57 13.05 -2.85
CA ASP A 41 8.61 13.38 -4.28
C ASP A 41 9.97 14.07 -4.59
N PRO A 42 11.03 13.27 -4.76
CA PRO A 42 12.41 13.77 -4.83
C PRO A 42 12.73 14.43 -6.17
N ARG A 43 13.32 15.63 -6.09
CA ARG A 43 13.92 16.32 -7.24
C ARG A 43 15.29 15.78 -7.57
N ALA A 44 15.71 16.05 -8.80
CA ALA A 44 17.11 15.86 -9.20
C ALA A 44 18.05 16.54 -8.20
N GLY A 45 19.10 15.84 -7.79
CA GLY A 45 20.06 16.35 -6.81
C GLY A 45 19.66 16.21 -5.33
N GLN A 46 18.44 15.73 -5.02
CA GLN A 46 18.06 15.42 -3.64
C GLN A 46 18.39 13.97 -3.28
N ALA A 47 19.03 13.79 -2.13
CA ALA A 47 19.16 12.47 -1.52
C ALA A 47 17.80 12.03 -0.95
N VAL A 48 17.57 10.71 -0.90
CA VAL A 48 16.29 10.14 -0.44
C VAL A 48 16.55 9.27 0.77
N GLU A 49 16.03 9.67 1.93
CA GLU A 49 15.98 8.81 3.11
C GLU A 49 14.92 7.74 2.88
N VAL A 50 15.31 6.47 3.03
CA VAL A 50 14.41 5.33 3.05
C VAL A 50 14.26 4.90 4.51
N ARG A 51 13.03 4.81 5.00
CA ARG A 51 12.73 4.37 6.37
C ARG A 51 12.02 3.02 6.39
N VAL A 52 12.41 2.14 7.29
CA VAL A 52 11.75 0.86 7.50
C VAL A 52 11.61 0.60 8.98
N SER A 53 10.54 -0.09 9.34
CA SER A 53 10.26 -0.49 10.72
C SER A 53 10.29 -2.00 10.86
N LEU A 54 10.80 -2.47 12.00
CA LEU A 54 10.83 -3.89 12.36
C LEU A 54 9.83 -4.14 13.49
N GLY A 55 8.96 -5.12 13.32
CA GLY A 55 8.08 -5.60 14.38
C GLY A 55 8.86 -6.24 15.54
N PRO A 56 8.27 -6.34 16.75
CA PRO A 56 8.98 -6.79 17.95
C PRO A 56 9.55 -8.22 17.89
N GLN A 57 9.02 -9.05 16.99
CA GLN A 57 9.47 -10.44 16.80
C GLN A 57 10.43 -10.61 15.62
N VAL A 58 10.77 -9.53 14.90
CA VAL A 58 11.78 -9.56 13.85
C VAL A 58 13.15 -9.38 14.50
N ALA A 59 13.87 -10.48 14.69
CA ALA A 59 15.26 -10.46 15.13
C ALA A 59 16.19 -10.19 13.94
N ALA A 60 16.80 -9.00 13.91
CA ALA A 60 17.78 -8.59 12.93
C ALA A 60 18.86 -7.70 13.57
N GLU A 61 20.08 -7.82 13.07
CA GLU A 61 21.22 -6.97 13.46
C GLU A 61 21.56 -5.96 12.36
N HIS A 62 21.14 -6.27 11.13
CA HIS A 62 21.39 -5.52 9.92
C HIS A 62 20.10 -5.26 9.16
N VAL A 63 20.06 -4.12 8.48
CA VAL A 63 18.99 -3.80 7.55
C VAL A 63 19.61 -3.22 6.29
N THR A 64 19.33 -3.84 5.15
CA THR A 64 19.93 -3.46 3.88
C THR A 64 18.86 -3.07 2.88
N CYS A 65 19.04 -1.92 2.24
CA CYS A 65 18.29 -1.48 1.07
C CYS A 65 19.10 -1.83 -0.19
N TYR A 66 18.56 -2.72 -1.01
CA TYR A 66 19.11 -3.00 -2.33
C TYR A 66 18.41 -2.11 -3.34
N TYR A 67 19.14 -1.32 -4.11
CA TYR A 67 18.54 -0.42 -5.10
C TYR A 67 19.25 -0.41 -6.44
N THR A 68 18.50 -0.09 -7.49
CA THR A 68 18.96 0.06 -8.87
C THR A 68 18.47 1.39 -9.43
N THR A 69 19.20 1.91 -10.42
CA THR A 69 18.88 3.17 -11.12
C THR A 69 18.82 2.98 -12.64
N ASP A 70 18.94 1.74 -13.11
CA ASP A 70 19.08 1.35 -14.51
C ASP A 70 17.87 0.55 -15.04
N GLY A 71 16.77 0.56 -14.28
CA GLY A 71 15.51 -0.11 -14.63
C GLY A 71 15.46 -1.61 -14.33
N ARG A 72 16.55 -2.25 -13.89
CA ARG A 72 16.53 -3.65 -13.44
C ARG A 72 15.91 -3.78 -12.06
N ASP A 73 15.41 -4.97 -11.72
CA ASP A 73 14.97 -5.24 -10.36
C ASP A 73 16.18 -5.45 -9.43
N PRO A 74 16.21 -4.79 -8.25
CA PRO A 74 17.30 -4.95 -7.30
C PRO A 74 17.25 -6.34 -6.67
N ALA A 75 18.44 -6.91 -6.47
CA ALA A 75 18.61 -8.22 -5.88
C ALA A 75 19.87 -8.26 -5.02
N GLY A 76 19.81 -9.04 -3.95
CA GLY A 76 20.89 -9.23 -3.02
C GLY A 76 20.46 -10.16 -1.89
N ALA A 77 21.39 -10.42 -0.99
CA ALA A 77 21.13 -11.12 0.24
C ALA A 77 22.21 -10.74 1.26
N ARG A 78 21.79 -10.52 2.51
CA ARG A 78 22.67 -10.33 3.66
C ARG A 78 23.76 -9.27 3.44
N GLY A 79 23.36 -8.06 3.06
CA GLY A 79 24.26 -6.93 2.84
C GLY A 79 24.98 -6.95 1.49
N VAL A 80 24.82 -7.99 0.67
CA VAL A 80 25.55 -8.13 -0.60
C VAL A 80 24.59 -8.04 -1.78
N ALA A 81 24.75 -7.01 -2.62
CA ALA A 81 23.98 -6.85 -3.84
C ALA A 81 24.47 -7.81 -4.93
N SER A 82 23.56 -8.56 -5.54
CA SER A 82 23.79 -9.30 -6.79
C SER A 82 23.31 -8.49 -8.00
N THR A 83 22.41 -7.54 -7.81
CA THR A 83 21.99 -6.56 -8.83
C THR A 83 21.71 -5.22 -8.15
N GLY A 84 22.39 -4.17 -8.63
CA GLY A 84 22.31 -2.83 -8.05
C GLY A 84 23.36 -2.58 -6.97
N VAL A 85 22.97 -1.79 -5.97
CA VAL A 85 23.81 -1.36 -4.84
C VAL A 85 23.17 -1.82 -3.55
N ALA A 86 23.98 -2.26 -2.58
CA ALA A 86 23.57 -2.54 -1.21
C ALA A 86 23.90 -1.32 -0.33
N LEU A 87 22.86 -0.72 0.26
CA LEU A 87 22.95 0.37 1.21
C LEU A 87 22.58 -0.15 2.60
N GLU A 88 23.51 -0.09 3.55
CA GLU A 88 23.23 -0.43 4.94
C GLU A 88 22.46 0.70 5.62
N LEU A 89 21.38 0.35 6.32
CA LEU A 89 20.56 1.25 7.11
C LEU A 89 21.05 1.22 8.56
N THR A 90 20.77 2.30 9.28
CA THR A 90 21.10 2.42 10.70
C THR A 90 19.84 2.52 11.53
N ARG A 91 19.85 1.95 12.73
CA ARG A 91 18.75 2.09 13.69
C ARG A 91 18.69 3.54 14.17
N THR A 92 17.59 4.22 13.89
CA THR A 92 17.40 5.65 14.21
C THR A 92 16.40 5.88 15.33
N GLY A 93 15.61 4.87 15.71
CA GLY A 93 14.70 5.00 16.84
C GLY A 93 13.95 3.72 17.21
N SER A 94 13.05 3.87 18.17
CA SER A 94 12.12 2.82 18.59
C SER A 94 10.82 3.44 19.08
N THR A 95 9.69 2.82 18.75
CA THR A 95 8.35 3.28 19.13
C THR A 95 7.57 2.14 19.77
N TRP A 96 6.84 2.43 20.85
CA TRP A 96 5.94 1.45 21.46
C TRP A 96 4.72 1.19 20.57
N ASP A 97 4.41 -0.09 20.31
CA ASP A 97 3.22 -0.51 19.59
C ASP A 97 2.29 -1.28 20.53
N THR A 98 1.15 -0.66 20.87
CA THR A 98 0.17 -1.23 21.79
C THR A 98 -0.51 -2.49 21.22
N LEU A 99 -0.66 -2.61 19.89
CA LEU A 99 -1.34 -3.75 19.28
C LEU A 99 -0.46 -5.01 19.26
N LEU A 100 0.86 -4.82 19.26
CA LEU A 100 1.86 -5.88 19.33
C LEU A 100 2.45 -6.06 20.73
N TRP A 101 2.13 -5.14 21.65
CA TRP A 101 2.65 -5.11 23.01
C TRP A 101 4.19 -5.20 23.04
N GLY A 102 4.84 -4.38 22.22
CA GLY A 102 6.29 -4.40 22.08
C GLY A 102 6.83 -3.16 21.39
N TYR A 103 8.15 -2.99 21.43
CA TYR A 103 8.83 -1.92 20.72
C TYR A 103 9.06 -2.30 19.26
N ARG A 104 8.70 -1.41 18.36
CA ARG A 104 9.09 -1.44 16.96
C ARG A 104 10.33 -0.62 16.76
N GLU A 105 11.28 -1.17 16.02
CA GLU A 105 12.50 -0.46 15.70
C GLU A 105 12.32 0.34 14.43
N ILE A 106 12.95 1.50 14.34
CA ILE A 106 12.98 2.35 13.15
C ILE A 106 14.40 2.38 12.64
N TRP A 107 14.56 2.08 11.35
CA TRP A 107 15.82 2.04 10.64
C TRP A 107 15.75 2.96 9.43
N SER A 108 16.81 3.71 9.14
CA SER A 108 16.88 4.51 7.93
C SER A 108 18.28 4.66 7.37
N GLY A 109 18.32 5.03 6.09
CA GLY A 109 19.53 5.21 5.29
C GLY A 109 19.21 6.07 4.08
N SER A 110 20.22 6.76 3.54
CA SER A 110 20.04 7.71 2.45
C SER A 110 20.54 7.13 1.14
N ILE A 111 19.63 6.94 0.17
CA ILE A 111 20.01 6.75 -1.23
C ILE A 111 20.58 8.09 -1.73
N PRO A 112 21.77 8.11 -2.37
CA PRO A 112 22.40 9.34 -2.81
C PRO A 112 21.58 10.04 -3.90
N PRO A 113 21.81 11.35 -4.11
CA PRO A 113 21.17 12.13 -5.17
C PRO A 113 21.23 11.44 -6.54
N GLN A 114 20.12 11.50 -7.28
CA GLN A 114 20.05 10.96 -8.64
C GLN A 114 19.77 12.08 -9.66
N PRO A 115 20.16 11.88 -10.93
CA PRO A 115 19.77 12.76 -12.03
C PRO A 115 18.26 12.78 -12.26
N GLU A 116 17.78 13.81 -12.97
CA GLU A 116 16.40 13.87 -13.47
C GLU A 116 16.09 12.65 -14.37
N GLN A 117 14.84 12.21 -14.38
CA GLN A 117 14.33 11.06 -15.12
C GLN A 117 14.94 9.71 -14.68
N THR A 118 15.45 9.64 -13.44
CA THR A 118 15.93 8.37 -12.87
C THR A 118 14.78 7.64 -12.20
N LEU A 119 14.49 6.42 -12.67
CA LEU A 119 13.67 5.46 -11.92
C LEU A 119 14.55 4.70 -10.93
N VAL A 120 14.33 4.94 -9.64
CA VAL A 120 14.97 4.15 -8.57
C VAL A 120 14.03 3.03 -8.17
N ARG A 121 14.51 1.79 -8.21
CA ARG A 121 13.82 0.62 -7.67
C ARG A 121 14.58 0.10 -6.46
N TYR A 122 13.89 -0.29 -5.40
CA TYR A 122 14.53 -0.79 -4.20
C TYR A 122 13.72 -1.87 -3.47
N ARG A 123 14.44 -2.69 -2.70
CA ARG A 123 13.91 -3.73 -1.81
C ARG A 123 14.67 -3.71 -0.50
N LEU A 124 13.99 -4.11 0.57
CA LEU A 124 14.51 -4.01 1.94
C LEU A 124 14.57 -5.39 2.58
N GLU A 125 15.69 -5.70 3.23
CA GLU A 125 15.92 -6.94 3.95
C GLU A 125 16.41 -6.62 5.36
N ALA A 126 15.76 -7.19 6.38
CA ALA A 126 16.26 -7.24 7.74
C ALA A 126 16.87 -8.62 7.98
N TRP A 127 18.10 -8.67 8.49
CA TRP A 127 18.81 -9.94 8.62
C TRP A 127 19.77 -9.96 9.81
N SER A 128 20.13 -11.18 10.19
CA SER A 128 21.19 -11.53 11.14
C SER A 128 21.96 -12.72 10.59
N GLU A 129 22.96 -13.22 11.32
CA GLU A 129 23.60 -14.49 10.97
C GLU A 129 22.59 -15.65 10.86
N GLN A 130 21.53 -15.66 11.68
CA GLN A 130 20.60 -16.78 11.80
C GLN A 130 19.35 -16.65 10.93
N SER A 131 18.93 -15.43 10.62
CA SER A 131 17.63 -15.14 9.98
C SER A 131 17.76 -14.08 8.88
N SER A 132 16.83 -14.12 7.93
CA SER A 132 16.62 -13.05 6.94
C SER A 132 15.12 -12.91 6.70
N THR A 133 14.63 -11.69 6.68
CA THR A 133 13.23 -11.35 6.42
C THR A 133 13.16 -10.15 5.50
N TRP A 134 12.44 -10.31 4.39
CA TRP A 134 12.22 -9.23 3.43
C TRP A 134 11.03 -8.37 3.84
N ALA A 135 11.10 -7.09 3.52
CA ALA A 135 9.95 -6.20 3.60
C ALA A 135 8.80 -6.74 2.74
N ALA A 136 7.59 -6.66 3.29
CA ALA A 136 6.39 -7.14 2.64
C ALA A 136 5.18 -6.29 3.04
N GLU A 137 4.17 -6.30 2.19
CA GLU A 137 2.92 -5.60 2.41
C GLU A 137 1.78 -6.59 2.66
N ILE A 138 0.77 -6.17 3.40
CA ILE A 138 -0.45 -6.96 3.57
C ILE A 138 -1.34 -6.73 2.36
N ALA A 139 -1.41 -7.73 1.48
CA ALA A 139 -2.28 -7.74 0.30
C ALA A 139 -3.71 -8.14 0.64
N GLY A 140 -3.90 -8.86 1.76
CA GLY A 140 -5.17 -9.44 2.13
C GLY A 140 -5.16 -10.02 3.55
N VAL A 141 -6.34 -10.36 4.05
CA VAL A 141 -6.56 -11.20 5.23
C VAL A 141 -7.66 -12.19 4.85
N ALA A 142 -7.33 -13.47 4.83
CA ALA A 142 -8.28 -14.54 4.55
C ALA A 142 -8.85 -15.09 5.86
N GLY A 143 -10.14 -15.46 5.87
CA GLY A 143 -10.74 -16.18 6.99
C GLY A 143 -10.85 -17.68 6.69
N GLY A 144 -10.91 -18.51 7.73
CA GLY A 144 -11.18 -19.95 7.63
C GLY A 144 -9.94 -20.82 7.82
N GLU A 145 -9.76 -21.84 6.98
CA GLU A 145 -8.60 -22.74 7.05
C GLU A 145 -7.29 -22.03 6.69
N ARG A 146 -6.17 -22.40 7.33
CA ARG A 146 -4.85 -21.82 7.07
C ARG A 146 -4.46 -22.05 5.61
N PRO A 147 -4.30 -20.99 4.79
CA PRO A 147 -3.77 -21.14 3.45
C PRO A 147 -2.34 -21.68 3.45
N PRO A 148 -1.91 -22.39 2.39
CA PRO A 148 -0.51 -22.77 2.24
C PRO A 148 0.37 -21.52 2.11
N GLY A 149 1.56 -21.54 2.71
CA GLY A 149 2.55 -20.46 2.58
C GLY A 149 2.35 -19.25 3.51
N VAL A 150 1.41 -19.31 4.46
CA VAL A 150 1.32 -18.32 5.55
C VAL A 150 2.64 -18.32 6.34
N ALA A 151 3.23 -17.13 6.48
CA ALA A 151 4.47 -16.94 7.23
C ALA A 151 4.32 -17.45 8.67
N GLU A 152 5.37 -18.06 9.22
CA GLU A 152 5.26 -18.69 10.54
C GLU A 152 4.91 -17.70 11.65
N LEU A 153 5.47 -16.48 11.57
CA LEU A 153 5.07 -15.37 12.43
C LEU A 153 3.56 -15.10 12.39
N ASP A 154 2.96 -15.06 11.19
CA ASP A 154 1.52 -14.84 11.05
C ASP A 154 0.73 -16.04 11.57
N ALA A 155 1.25 -17.26 11.40
CA ALA A 155 0.60 -18.45 11.89
C ALA A 155 0.52 -18.47 13.43
N GLU A 156 1.61 -18.12 14.10
CA GLU A 156 1.67 -17.99 15.56
C GLU A 156 0.74 -16.87 16.06
N MET A 157 0.69 -15.74 15.34
CA MET A 157 -0.06 -14.57 15.79
C MET A 157 -1.57 -14.64 15.57
N PHE A 158 -2.03 -15.34 14.53
CA PHE A 158 -3.42 -15.24 14.07
C PHE A 158 -4.20 -16.56 14.05
N ALA A 159 -3.58 -17.69 14.42
CA ALA A 159 -4.25 -18.99 14.44
C ALA A 159 -5.55 -19.00 15.27
N ASP A 160 -5.52 -18.42 16.47
CA ASP A 160 -6.70 -18.37 17.36
C ASP A 160 -7.87 -17.57 16.78
N TRP A 161 -7.61 -16.70 15.80
CA TRP A 161 -8.63 -15.88 15.16
C TRP A 161 -9.18 -16.53 13.89
N GLY A 162 -8.56 -17.62 13.40
CA GLY A 162 -8.89 -18.21 12.11
C GLY A 162 -8.75 -17.20 10.96
N LEU A 163 -7.84 -16.23 11.11
CA LEU A 163 -7.55 -15.17 10.15
C LEU A 163 -6.11 -15.30 9.68
N TRP A 164 -5.86 -15.06 8.41
CA TRP A 164 -4.58 -15.35 7.78
C TRP A 164 -4.14 -14.18 6.91
N PRO A 165 -3.19 -13.35 7.39
CA PRO A 165 -2.61 -12.31 6.57
C PRO A 165 -1.94 -12.88 5.33
N VAL A 166 -2.22 -12.26 4.20
CA VAL A 166 -1.61 -12.57 2.90
C VAL A 166 -0.59 -11.49 2.61
N ARG A 167 0.69 -11.88 2.58
CA ARG A 167 1.80 -10.97 2.32
C ARG A 167 2.18 -10.96 0.84
N ARG A 168 2.38 -9.76 0.30
CA ARG A 168 3.03 -9.55 -1.00
C ARG A 168 4.45 -9.08 -0.78
N ALA A 169 5.39 -9.67 -1.50
CA ALA A 169 6.79 -9.26 -1.46
C ALA A 169 6.92 -7.75 -1.75
N GLY A 170 7.62 -7.04 -0.88
CA GLY A 170 7.87 -5.61 -1.04
C GLY A 170 8.78 -5.35 -2.22
N SER A 171 8.30 -4.54 -3.16
CA SER A 171 9.08 -3.96 -4.25
C SER A 171 8.62 -2.51 -4.38
N TYR A 172 9.58 -1.60 -4.27
CA TYR A 172 9.31 -0.18 -4.14
C TYR A 172 10.05 0.57 -5.23
N ALA A 173 9.50 1.72 -5.62
CA ALA A 173 10.15 2.59 -6.58
C ALA A 173 9.73 4.04 -6.35
N TYR A 174 10.63 4.95 -6.73
CA TYR A 174 10.31 6.36 -6.90
C TYR A 174 10.96 6.86 -8.19
N HIS A 175 10.37 7.90 -8.75
CA HIS A 175 10.90 8.59 -9.90
C HIS A 175 11.48 9.94 -9.47
N VAL A 176 12.52 10.39 -10.16
CA VAL A 176 13.16 11.68 -9.89
C VAL A 176 12.78 12.65 -10.98
N ASP A 177 11.89 13.59 -10.65
CA ASP A 177 11.34 14.55 -11.59
C ASP A 177 10.87 15.86 -10.90
N ASP A 178 10.36 16.77 -11.74
CA ASP A 178 9.73 18.02 -11.33
C ASP A 178 8.20 18.00 -11.54
N GLU A 179 7.58 16.83 -11.77
CA GLU A 179 6.13 16.69 -11.87
C GLU A 179 5.50 16.91 -10.50
N ARG A 180 4.56 17.86 -10.40
CA ARG A 180 3.92 18.19 -9.12
C ARG A 180 2.43 18.02 -9.20
N VAL A 181 1.87 17.53 -8.10
CA VAL A 181 0.43 17.52 -7.87
C VAL A 181 -0.09 18.95 -8.07
N PRO A 182 -1.01 19.19 -9.03
CA PRO A 182 -1.54 20.51 -9.30
C PRO A 182 -2.15 21.12 -8.03
N ALA A 183 -1.88 22.41 -7.78
CA ALA A 183 -2.30 23.07 -6.54
C ALA A 183 -3.82 22.99 -6.32
N TRP A 184 -4.62 23.11 -7.39
CA TRP A 184 -6.08 23.06 -7.32
C TRP A 184 -6.60 21.72 -6.77
N LEU A 185 -5.85 20.62 -6.90
CA LEU A 185 -6.29 19.30 -6.45
C LEU A 185 -6.35 19.21 -4.91
N ARG A 186 -5.56 20.00 -4.19
CA ARG A 186 -5.52 19.99 -2.71
C ARG A 186 -6.81 20.49 -2.09
N ASP A 187 -7.50 21.39 -2.79
CA ASP A 187 -8.73 22.02 -2.35
C ASP A 187 -9.96 21.50 -3.12
N ALA A 188 -9.76 20.57 -4.06
CA ALA A 188 -10.82 20.07 -4.91
C ALA A 188 -11.75 19.09 -4.19
N VAL A 189 -13.05 19.26 -4.38
CA VAL A 189 -14.06 18.23 -4.13
C VAL A 189 -14.41 17.59 -5.47
N ILE A 190 -14.09 16.30 -5.64
CA ILE A 190 -14.28 15.60 -6.91
C ILE A 190 -15.60 14.84 -6.87
N TYR A 191 -16.51 15.15 -7.81
CA TYR A 191 -17.76 14.42 -8.01
C TYR A 191 -17.61 13.41 -9.15
N GLN A 192 -17.55 12.12 -8.82
CA GLN A 192 -17.43 11.05 -9.81
C GLN A 192 -18.81 10.68 -10.39
N ILE A 193 -18.92 10.71 -11.72
CA ILE A 193 -20.17 10.42 -12.43
C ILE A 193 -20.07 9.11 -13.21
N PHE A 194 -20.97 8.18 -12.91
CA PHE A 194 -21.25 7.06 -13.81
C PHE A 194 -22.33 7.49 -14.81
N ILE A 195 -21.92 7.84 -16.03
CA ILE A 195 -22.76 8.56 -17.02
C ILE A 195 -24.11 7.89 -17.23
N ASP A 196 -24.13 6.57 -17.45
CA ASP A 196 -25.35 5.82 -17.78
C ASP A 196 -26.41 5.86 -16.67
N ARG A 197 -26.03 6.21 -15.42
CA ARG A 197 -26.91 6.24 -14.25
C ARG A 197 -27.12 7.60 -13.62
N PHE A 198 -26.51 8.65 -14.16
CA PHE A 198 -26.56 9.96 -13.51
C PHE A 198 -27.73 10.82 -13.99
N ALA A 199 -27.84 11.06 -15.30
CA ALA A 199 -28.91 11.86 -15.87
C ALA A 199 -29.13 11.50 -17.33
N THR A 200 -30.39 11.43 -17.73
CA THR A 200 -30.81 11.30 -19.13
C THR A 200 -30.96 12.69 -19.77
N THR A 201 -30.90 12.77 -21.10
CA THR A 201 -31.13 14.03 -21.82
C THR A 201 -32.57 14.49 -21.63
N GLY A 202 -32.77 15.76 -21.25
CA GLY A 202 -34.09 16.36 -21.13
C GLY A 202 -34.96 15.77 -20.02
N GLY A 203 -34.35 15.12 -19.02
CA GLY A 203 -35.07 14.54 -17.88
C GLY A 203 -35.98 13.36 -18.23
N GLN A 204 -35.67 12.62 -19.31
CA GLN A 204 -36.39 11.39 -19.65
C GLN A 204 -36.27 10.35 -18.53
N PRO A 205 -37.28 9.50 -18.31
CA PRO A 205 -37.16 8.41 -17.36
C PRO A 205 -36.04 7.44 -17.78
N PHE A 206 -35.30 6.92 -16.79
CA PHE A 206 -34.32 5.86 -17.03
C PHE A 206 -35.00 4.59 -17.56
N HIS A 207 -34.25 3.81 -18.34
CA HIS A 207 -34.64 2.45 -18.70
C HIS A 207 -34.56 1.51 -17.50
N ALA A 208 -35.36 0.44 -17.52
CA ALA A 208 -35.40 -0.59 -16.50
C ALA A 208 -34.94 -1.94 -17.10
N PRO A 209 -33.63 -2.14 -17.33
CA PRO A 209 -33.13 -3.41 -17.86
C PRO A 209 -33.24 -4.54 -16.82
N ASP A 210 -33.36 -5.77 -17.30
CA ASP A 210 -33.52 -6.97 -16.46
C ASP A 210 -32.27 -7.32 -15.63
N THR A 211 -31.13 -6.67 -15.91
CA THR A 211 -29.87 -6.95 -15.22
C THR A 211 -29.19 -5.66 -14.76
N PRO A 212 -28.39 -5.70 -13.66
CA PRO A 212 -27.54 -4.58 -13.26
C PRO A 212 -26.49 -4.18 -14.31
N GLY A 213 -26.21 -5.05 -15.29
CA GLY A 213 -25.30 -4.74 -16.40
C GLY A 213 -25.98 -4.06 -17.60
N GLY A 214 -27.30 -3.89 -17.58
CA GLY A 214 -28.02 -3.25 -18.68
C GLY A 214 -27.78 -1.75 -18.78
N LEU A 215 -28.21 -1.16 -19.91
CA LEU A 215 -28.13 0.27 -20.16
C LEU A 215 -29.34 0.98 -19.56
N TYR A 216 -29.09 1.97 -18.71
CA TYR A 216 -30.11 2.76 -18.04
C TYR A 216 -30.45 4.03 -18.83
N GLY A 217 -29.59 4.45 -19.76
CA GLY A 217 -29.89 5.51 -20.73
C GLY A 217 -29.39 6.90 -20.33
N GLY A 218 -28.53 6.99 -19.32
CA GLY A 218 -27.85 8.24 -18.98
C GLY A 218 -26.90 8.70 -20.09
N THR A 219 -26.75 10.02 -20.25
CA THR A 219 -26.01 10.62 -21.36
C THR A 219 -25.12 11.76 -20.89
N LEU A 220 -24.07 12.09 -21.66
CA LEU A 220 -23.26 13.29 -21.41
C LEU A 220 -24.09 14.58 -21.46
N ARG A 221 -25.12 14.63 -22.33
CA ARG A 221 -26.00 15.80 -22.41
C ARG A 221 -26.81 15.97 -21.12
N GLY A 222 -27.33 14.88 -20.56
CA GLY A 222 -27.99 14.88 -19.26
C GLY A 222 -27.05 15.35 -18.14
N VAL A 223 -25.78 14.92 -18.16
CA VAL A 223 -24.77 15.43 -17.21
C VAL A 223 -24.61 16.94 -17.33
N CYS A 224 -24.48 17.48 -18.56
CA CYS A 224 -24.35 18.92 -18.78
C CYS A 224 -25.56 19.72 -18.26
N GLU A 225 -26.76 19.14 -18.33
CA GLU A 225 -27.99 19.75 -17.83
C GLU A 225 -28.08 19.78 -16.29
N GLN A 226 -27.22 19.02 -15.59
CA GLN A 226 -27.16 18.93 -14.14
C GLN A 226 -25.89 19.57 -13.55
N LEU A 227 -25.13 20.36 -14.34
CA LEU A 227 -23.93 21.04 -13.82
C LEU A 227 -24.24 22.02 -12.69
N ASP A 228 -25.39 22.71 -12.76
CA ASP A 228 -25.84 23.61 -11.68
C ASP A 228 -26.12 22.84 -10.38
N TYR A 229 -26.67 21.62 -10.49
CA TYR A 229 -26.85 20.74 -9.34
C TYR A 229 -25.51 20.34 -8.72
N ILE A 230 -24.53 19.90 -9.54
CA ILE A 230 -23.21 19.52 -9.04
C ILE A 230 -22.53 20.73 -8.37
N ALA A 231 -22.59 21.91 -8.99
CA ALA A 231 -22.02 23.13 -8.42
C ALA A 231 -22.67 23.55 -7.09
N SER A 232 -23.95 23.20 -6.88
CA SER A 232 -24.65 23.50 -5.61
C SER A 232 -24.16 22.65 -4.43
N LEU A 233 -23.40 21.57 -4.68
CA LEU A 233 -22.87 20.68 -3.63
C LEU A 233 -21.58 21.21 -2.99
N GLY A 234 -20.93 22.21 -3.59
CA GLY A 234 -19.62 22.75 -3.18
C GLY A 234 -18.47 22.25 -4.04
#